data_AF-A0A2Z7BRH8-F1
#
_entry.id   AF-A0A2Z7BRH8-F1
#
_cell.length_a   1.000
_cell.length_b   1.000
_cell.length_c   1.000
_cell.angle_alpha   90.00
_cell.angle_beta   90.00
_cell.angle_gamma   90.00
#
_symmetry.space_group_name_H-M   'P 1'
#
loop_
_entity.id
_entity.type
_entity.pdbx_description
1 polymer ?
#
loop_
_entity_poly.entity_id
_entity_poly.type
_entity_poly.pdbx_seq_one_letter_code
_entity_poly.pdbx_strand_id
1 'polypeptide(L)'
;MVVEENKSAWADSDSEESSSGTSSSSESDDEVQCLMADDTDEVFDFSNLEFTHEDLVTTLNDMVQEYKKLSQSFEEVKTERESCAKKAELVSSSKMQADLSKLATENEELKSRSEEMLNENQRLADIISSWTRSSASLDKLHGARSHLVIKPD
;
A
#
# COMPACT_ATOMS: atom_id res chain seq x y z
N MET A 1 -3.54 -27.31 -8.34
CA MET A 1 -4.71 -26.44 -8.14
C MET A 1 -4.25 -25.03 -8.47
N VAL A 2 -4.21 -24.70 -9.76
CA VAL A 2 -5.24 -23.99 -10.56
C VAL A 2 -5.43 -22.54 -10.09
N VAL A 3 -5.03 -21.66 -11.01
CA VAL A 3 -5.08 -20.19 -11.04
C VAL A 3 -6.52 -19.68 -10.98
N GLU A 4 -6.74 -18.58 -10.26
CA GLU A 4 -7.97 -17.77 -10.35
C GLU A 4 -7.61 -16.44 -11.00
N GLU A 5 -8.08 -16.28 -12.24
CA GLU A 5 -8.06 -15.04 -13.03
C GLU A 5 -9.20 -14.13 -12.59
N ASN A 6 -8.91 -12.84 -12.44
CA ASN A 6 -9.90 -11.81 -12.13
C ASN A 6 -10.63 -11.37 -13.41
N LYS A 7 -11.96 -11.52 -13.38
CA LYS A 7 -12.89 -11.32 -14.50
C LYS A 7 -13.23 -9.83 -14.67
N SER A 8 -12.85 -9.24 -15.81
CA SER A 8 -13.33 -7.92 -16.26
C SER A 8 -14.67 -8.09 -16.98
N ALA A 9 -15.72 -7.44 -16.45
CA ALA A 9 -17.05 -7.42 -17.04
C ALA A 9 -17.20 -6.16 -17.92
N TRP A 10 -17.28 -6.37 -19.23
CA TRP A 10 -17.75 -5.37 -20.19
C TRP A 10 -19.24 -5.63 -20.45
N ALA A 11 -20.08 -4.61 -20.33
CA ALA A 11 -21.49 -4.68 -20.69
C ALA A 11 -21.68 -4.00 -22.05
N ASP A 12 -22.06 -4.78 -23.06
CA ASP A 12 -22.74 -4.31 -24.27
C ASP A 12 -24.23 -4.09 -23.96
N SER A 13 -24.80 -3.01 -24.47
CA SER A 13 -26.26 -2.84 -24.49
C SER A 13 -26.66 -2.32 -25.87
N ASP A 14 -26.91 -3.26 -26.76
CA ASP A 14 -27.75 -3.06 -27.94
C ASP A 14 -29.22 -3.00 -27.49
N SER A 15 -29.93 -1.95 -27.87
CA SER A 15 -31.38 -1.88 -27.71
C SER A 15 -31.99 -1.40 -29.02
N GLU A 16 -32.30 -2.39 -29.85
CA GLU A 16 -33.12 -2.30 -31.04
C GLU A 16 -34.59 -2.33 -30.63
N GLU A 17 -35.24 -1.18 -30.51
CA GLU A 17 -36.67 -1.10 -30.22
C GLU A 17 -37.44 -0.82 -31.52
N SER A 18 -37.72 -1.90 -32.27
CA SER A 18 -38.75 -1.89 -33.30
C SER A 18 -40.13 -1.99 -32.64
N SER A 19 -40.99 -0.99 -32.84
CA SER A 19 -42.42 -1.11 -32.54
C SER A 19 -43.25 -0.77 -33.77
N SER A 20 -43.95 -1.80 -34.24
CA SER A 20 -44.97 -1.74 -35.29
C SER A 20 -46.26 -1.18 -34.71
N GLY A 21 -46.81 -0.13 -35.33
CA GLY A 21 -48.16 0.38 -35.03
C GLY A 21 -48.94 0.55 -36.32
N THR A 22 -50.02 -0.21 -36.46
CA THR A 22 -50.91 -0.26 -37.63
C THR A 22 -51.93 0.89 -37.63
N SER A 23 -52.14 1.46 -38.83
CA SER A 23 -53.41 1.95 -39.43
C SER A 23 -54.30 2.95 -38.68
N SER A 24 -54.63 4.09 -39.32
CA SER A 24 -55.89 4.29 -40.05
C SER A 24 -56.05 5.74 -40.52
N SER A 25 -56.62 5.90 -41.71
CA SER A 25 -56.86 7.16 -42.42
C SER A 25 -58.16 7.85 -41.93
N SER A 26 -58.13 9.18 -41.83
CA SER A 26 -59.31 10.03 -42.02
C SER A 26 -58.87 11.39 -42.54
N GLU A 27 -59.23 11.70 -43.78
CA GLU A 27 -59.07 13.00 -44.42
C GLU A 27 -59.85 14.06 -43.63
N SER A 28 -59.14 15.03 -43.07
CA SER A 28 -59.68 16.30 -42.64
C SER A 28 -58.84 17.40 -43.30
N ASP A 29 -59.50 18.24 -44.10
CA ASP A 29 -58.95 19.49 -44.62
C ASP A 29 -58.78 20.48 -43.46
N ASP A 30 -57.77 20.27 -42.63
CA ASP A 30 -57.24 21.29 -41.74
C ASP A 30 -55.94 21.78 -42.35
N GLU A 31 -55.99 22.99 -42.91
CA GLU A 31 -54.85 23.78 -43.33
C GLU A 31 -54.02 24.14 -42.08
N VAL A 32 -53.28 23.15 -41.56
CA VAL A 32 -52.23 23.37 -40.57
C VAL A 32 -51.10 24.10 -41.28
N GLN A 33 -51.18 25.42 -41.20
CA GLN A 33 -50.10 26.32 -41.53
C GLN A 33 -48.91 25.93 -40.65
N CYS A 34 -48.00 25.12 -41.19
CA CYS A 34 -46.72 24.82 -40.56
C CYS A 34 -45.98 26.15 -40.41
N LEU A 35 -46.06 26.73 -39.22
CA LEU A 35 -45.05 27.65 -38.73
C LEU A 35 -43.76 26.85 -38.67
N MET A 36 -43.02 26.85 -39.78
CA MET A 36 -41.60 26.58 -39.76
C MET A 36 -41.05 27.62 -38.80
N ALA A 37 -40.83 27.22 -37.54
CA ALA A 37 -39.95 27.98 -36.68
C ALA A 37 -38.68 28.12 -37.51
N ASP A 38 -38.32 29.36 -37.84
CA ASP A 38 -37.00 29.63 -38.37
C ASP A 38 -36.05 29.13 -37.29
N ASP A 39 -35.60 27.88 -37.45
CA ASP A 39 -34.35 27.42 -36.90
C ASP A 39 -33.39 28.50 -37.36
N THR A 40 -33.13 29.44 -36.47
CA THR A 40 -32.13 30.45 -36.66
C THR A 40 -30.86 29.65 -36.52
N ASP A 41 -30.54 28.97 -37.62
CA ASP A 41 -29.31 28.29 -37.90
C ASP A 41 -28.31 29.40 -37.66
N GLU A 42 -27.72 29.37 -36.46
CA GLU A 42 -26.63 30.26 -36.08
C GLU A 42 -25.47 29.79 -36.95
N VAL A 43 -25.60 30.09 -38.25
CA VAL A 43 -24.63 29.82 -39.29
C VAL A 43 -23.44 30.59 -38.80
N PHE A 44 -22.46 29.86 -38.27
CA PHE A 44 -21.17 30.42 -37.93
C PHE A 44 -20.68 31.14 -39.18
N ASP A 45 -20.78 32.47 -39.16
CA ASP A 45 -20.37 33.30 -40.27
C ASP A 45 -18.84 33.29 -40.29
N PHE A 46 -18.29 32.30 -40.98
CA PHE A 46 -16.85 32.18 -41.24
C PHE A 46 -16.30 33.39 -42.00
N SER A 47 -17.17 34.27 -42.51
CA SER A 47 -16.78 35.47 -43.26
C SER A 47 -16.11 36.56 -42.41
N ASN A 48 -16.14 36.45 -41.06
CA ASN A 48 -15.55 37.44 -40.16
C ASN A 48 -14.17 37.07 -39.62
N LEU A 49 -13.60 35.93 -40.01
CA LEU A 49 -12.25 35.55 -39.61
C LEU A 49 -11.27 35.84 -40.75
N GLU A 50 -10.57 36.96 -40.65
CA GLU A 50 -9.53 37.42 -41.59
C GLU A 50 -8.26 36.57 -41.41
N PHE A 51 -8.37 35.28 -41.76
CA PHE A 51 -7.28 34.33 -41.60
C PHE A 51 -6.75 33.94 -42.96
N THR A 52 -5.46 34.22 -43.19
CA THR A 52 -4.85 33.75 -44.42
C THR A 52 -4.65 32.24 -44.33
N HIS A 53 -4.67 31.56 -45.47
CA HIS A 53 -4.34 30.13 -45.53
C HIS A 53 -2.95 29.84 -44.92
N GLU A 54 -2.02 30.79 -45.01
CA GLU A 54 -0.68 30.71 -44.42
C GLU A 54 -0.73 30.69 -42.88
N ASP A 55 -1.60 31.51 -42.28
CA ASP A 55 -1.76 31.57 -40.84
C ASP A 55 -2.30 30.23 -40.29
N LEU A 56 -3.18 29.55 -41.05
CA LEU A 56 -3.72 28.23 -40.70
C LEU A 56 -2.65 27.15 -40.69
N VAL A 57 -1.87 27.11 -41.77
CA VAL A 57 -0.78 26.15 -41.92
C VAL A 57 0.25 26.36 -40.81
N THR A 58 0.58 27.62 -40.50
CA THR A 58 1.52 27.95 -39.42
C THR A 58 1.00 27.50 -38.06
N THR A 59 -0.24 27.85 -37.73
CA THR A 59 -0.87 27.47 -36.46
C THR A 59 -0.94 25.94 -36.30
N LEU A 60 -1.30 25.23 -37.37
CA LEU A 60 -1.36 23.76 -37.35
C LEU A 60 0.03 23.15 -37.14
N ASN A 61 1.05 23.67 -37.84
CA ASN A 61 2.42 23.20 -37.68
C ASN A 61 2.93 23.43 -36.25
N ASP A 62 2.65 24.59 -35.66
CA ASP A 62 3.04 24.90 -34.29
C ASP A 62 2.37 23.95 -33.29
N MET A 63 1.07 23.68 -33.45
CA MET A 63 0.36 22.70 -32.63
C MET A 63 0.96 21.30 -32.75
N VAL A 64 1.35 20.88 -33.95
CA VAL A 64 2.02 19.58 -34.16
C VAL A 64 3.37 19.53 -33.44
N GLN A 65 4.14 20.62 -33.47
CA GLN A 65 5.43 20.69 -32.76
C GLN A 65 5.25 20.67 -31.25
N GLU A 66 4.28 21.43 -30.72
CA GLU A 66 3.99 21.43 -29.29
C GLU A 66 3.47 20.07 -28.82
N TYR A 67 2.60 19.41 -29.59
CA TYR A 67 2.17 18.04 -29.30
C TYR A 67 3.35 17.06 -29.26
N LYS A 68 4.30 17.19 -30.19
CA LYS A 68 5.51 16.36 -30.21
C LYS A 68 6.38 16.58 -28.97
N LYS A 69 6.58 17.83 -28.55
CA LYS A 69 7.31 18.16 -27.31
C LYS A 69 6.59 17.61 -26.08
N LEU A 70 5.27 17.75 -26.02
CA LEU A 70 4.45 17.23 -24.93
C LEU A 70 4.53 15.70 -24.85
N SER A 71 4.47 15.02 -26.00
CA SER A 71 4.61 13.56 -26.07
C SER A 71 5.99 13.09 -25.59
N GLN A 72 7.05 13.81 -25.92
CA GLN A 72 8.40 13.50 -25.42
C GLN A 72 8.50 13.70 -23.90
N SER A 73 8.03 14.85 -23.40
CA SER A 73 8.01 15.14 -21.95
C SER A 73 7.19 14.11 -21.17
N PHE A 74 6.08 13.62 -21.73
CA PHE A 74 5.28 12.57 -21.11
C PHE A 74 6.07 11.26 -20.93
N GLU A 75 6.82 10.83 -21.93
CA GLU A 75 7.68 9.64 -21.81
C GLU A 75 8.82 9.86 -20.80
N GLU A 76 9.43 11.05 -20.76
CA GLU A 76 10.42 11.39 -19.74
C GLU A 76 9.84 11.27 -18.33
N VAL A 77 8.69 11.90 -18.07
CA VAL A 77 7.99 11.82 -16.77
C VAL A 77 7.66 10.39 -16.39
N LYS A 78 7.22 9.57 -17.34
CA LYS A 78 6.94 8.14 -17.11
C LYS A 78 8.19 7.38 -16.66
N THR A 79 9.32 7.60 -17.34
CA THR A 79 10.59 6.95 -16.98
C THR A 79 11.13 7.44 -15.63
N GLU A 80 11.00 8.74 -15.33
CA GLU A 80 11.41 9.32 -14.05
C GLU A 80 10.57 8.76 -12.90
N ARG A 81 9.24 8.67 -13.07
CA ARG A 81 8.34 8.08 -12.08
C ARG A 81 8.74 6.65 -11.72
N GLU A 82 8.99 5.83 -12.73
CA GLU A 82 9.41 4.43 -12.54
C GLU A 82 10.77 4.33 -11.84
N SER A 83 11.71 5.21 -12.17
CA SER A 83 13.01 5.32 -11.49
C SER A 83 12.87 5.71 -10.02
N CYS A 84 12.05 6.72 -9.72
CA CYS A 84 11.76 7.17 -8.36
C CYS A 84 11.08 6.09 -7.52
N ALA A 85 10.09 5.37 -8.07
CA ALA A 85 9.44 4.26 -7.38
C ALA A 85 10.44 3.17 -6.97
N LYS A 86 11.32 2.75 -7.90
CA LYS A 86 12.38 1.77 -7.61
C LYS A 86 13.37 2.24 -6.54
N LYS A 87 13.77 3.52 -6.59
CA LYS A 87 14.67 4.10 -5.58
C LYS A 87 14.02 4.12 -4.19
N ALA A 88 12.77 4.55 -4.09
CA ALA A 88 12.04 4.59 -2.83
C ALA A 88 11.91 3.19 -2.21
N GLU A 89 11.54 2.20 -3.03
CA GLU A 89 11.43 0.80 -2.61
C GLU A 89 12.78 0.24 -2.15
N LEU A 90 13.86 0.45 -2.90
CA LEU A 90 15.21 0.01 -2.52
C LEU A 90 15.66 0.64 -1.20
N VAL A 91 15.50 1.95 -1.04
CA VAL A 91 15.91 2.67 0.18
C VAL A 91 15.14 2.17 1.40
N SER A 92 13.82 1.97 1.27
CA SER A 92 13.00 1.41 2.36
C SER A 92 13.43 -0.01 2.72
N SER A 93 13.66 -0.88 1.74
CA SER A 93 14.08 -2.27 1.93
C SER A 93 15.45 -2.36 2.62
N SER A 94 16.42 -1.56 2.16
CA SER A 94 17.77 -1.50 2.75
C SER A 94 17.75 -1.06 4.22
N LYS A 95 16.96 -0.03 4.56
CA LYS A 95 16.82 0.44 5.94
C LYS A 95 16.23 -0.65 6.84
N MET A 96 15.15 -1.30 6.41
CA MET A 96 14.52 -2.37 7.18
C MET A 96 15.48 -3.56 7.36
N GLN A 97 16.27 -3.90 6.34
CA GLN A 97 17.26 -4.98 6.43
C GLN A 97 18.36 -4.67 7.47
N ALA A 98 18.83 -3.41 7.52
CA ALA A 98 19.82 -2.99 8.51
C ALA A 98 19.25 -3.04 9.94
N ASP A 99 18.03 -2.56 10.13
CA ASP A 99 17.34 -2.59 11.43
C ASP A 99 17.09 -4.03 11.90
N LEU A 100 16.67 -4.94 11.00
CA LEU A 100 16.50 -6.36 11.30
C LEU A 100 17.82 -7.03 11.69
N SER A 101 18.92 -6.71 10.99
CA SER A 101 20.24 -7.27 11.28
C SER A 101 20.73 -6.83 12.66
N LYS A 102 20.53 -5.55 13.02
CA LYS A 102 20.85 -5.02 14.35
C LYS A 102 20.01 -5.68 15.44
N LEU A 103 18.71 -5.84 15.22
CA LEU A 103 17.82 -6.49 16.19
C LEU A 103 18.22 -7.96 16.40
N ALA A 104 18.62 -8.67 15.35
CA ALA A 104 19.12 -10.04 15.45
C ALA A 104 20.37 -10.12 16.34
N THR A 105 21.32 -9.20 16.19
CA THR A 105 22.52 -9.17 17.04
C THR A 105 22.21 -8.86 18.50
N GLU A 106 21.34 -7.87 18.77
CA GLU A 106 20.94 -7.52 20.14
C GLU A 106 20.19 -8.69 20.82
N ASN A 107 19.40 -9.46 20.06
CA ASN A 107 18.66 -10.60 20.59
C ASN A 107 19.59 -11.76 21.00
N GLU A 108 20.63 -12.05 20.21
CA GLU A 108 21.65 -13.03 20.59
C GLU A 108 22.44 -12.60 21.84
N GLU A 109 22.78 -11.31 21.96
CA GLU A 109 23.41 -10.77 23.17
C GLU A 109 22.52 -10.92 24.41
N LEU A 110 21.24 -10.58 24.30
CA LEU A 110 20.27 -10.75 25.39
C LEU A 110 20.12 -12.21 25.80
N LYS A 111 20.09 -13.13 24.82
CA LYS A 111 20.03 -14.56 25.07
C LYS A 111 21.25 -15.05 25.84
N SER A 112 22.45 -14.65 25.42
CA SER A 112 23.71 -14.95 26.11
C SER A 112 23.70 -14.44 27.55
N ARG A 113 23.29 -13.19 27.76
CA ARG A 113 23.19 -12.58 29.10
C ARG A 113 22.15 -13.28 29.99
N SER A 114 21.04 -13.73 29.40
CA SER A 114 20.02 -14.51 30.12
C SER A 114 20.56 -15.85 30.59
N GLU A 115 21.33 -16.54 29.74
CA GLU A 115 21.97 -17.82 30.07
C GLU A 115 23.02 -17.67 31.18
N GLU A 116 23.84 -16.62 31.13
CA GLU A 116 24.79 -16.27 32.20
C GLU A 116 24.06 -16.07 33.54
N MET A 117 22.96 -15.32 33.53
CA MET A 117 22.17 -15.05 34.74
C MET A 117 21.54 -16.33 35.31
N LEU A 118 21.08 -17.24 34.45
CA LEU A 118 20.53 -18.53 34.86
C LEU A 118 21.62 -19.39 35.54
N ASN A 119 22.82 -19.41 34.97
CA ASN A 119 23.96 -20.13 35.54
C ASN A 119 24.35 -19.57 36.91
N GLU A 120 24.39 -18.25 37.05
CA GLU A 120 24.70 -17.61 38.35
C GLU A 120 23.61 -17.89 39.39
N ASN A 121 22.34 -17.86 39.00
CA ASN A 121 21.23 -18.23 39.89
C ASN A 121 21.37 -19.67 40.40
N GLN A 122 21.75 -20.61 39.53
CA GLN A 122 21.99 -22.00 39.94
C GLN A 122 23.15 -22.09 40.93
N ARG A 123 24.26 -21.40 40.66
CA ARG A 123 25.42 -21.34 41.56
C ARG A 123 25.05 -20.81 42.94
N LEU A 124 24.24 -19.75 42.99
CA LEU A 124 23.76 -19.17 44.25
C LEU A 124 22.85 -20.14 45.00
N ALA A 125 21.96 -20.86 44.30
CA ALA A 125 21.12 -21.89 44.92
C ALA A 125 21.96 -23.00 45.57
N ASP A 126 23.01 -23.47 44.89
CA ASP A 126 23.93 -24.49 45.42
C ASP A 126 24.66 -24.01 46.68
N ILE A 127 25.12 -22.76 46.67
CA ILE A 127 25.75 -22.11 47.82
C ILE A 127 24.76 -22.06 48.99
N ILE A 128 23.56 -21.54 48.78
CA ILE A 128 22.53 -21.44 49.82
C ILE A 128 22.25 -22.83 50.41
N SER A 129 22.09 -23.86 49.58
CA SER A 129 21.84 -25.23 50.04
C SER A 129 22.98 -25.77 50.92
N SER A 130 24.23 -25.44 50.58
CA SER A 130 25.42 -25.84 51.33
C SER A 130 25.49 -25.12 52.68
N TRP A 131 25.22 -23.82 52.70
CA TRP A 131 25.13 -23.02 53.92
C TRP A 131 24.01 -23.50 54.84
N THR A 132 22.82 -23.77 54.32
CA THR A 132 21.69 -24.31 55.09
C THR A 132 22.05 -25.65 55.74
N ARG A 133 22.73 -26.55 55.02
CA ARG A 133 23.16 -27.84 55.56
C ARG A 133 24.24 -27.70 56.64
N SER A 134 25.20 -26.80 56.42
CA SER A 134 26.26 -26.49 57.38
C SER A 134 25.67 -25.91 58.67
N SER A 135 24.76 -24.94 58.56
CA SER A 135 24.04 -24.35 59.71
C SER A 135 23.28 -25.41 60.49
N ALA A 136 22.50 -26.26 59.82
CA ALA A 136 21.77 -27.33 60.48
C ALA A 136 22.68 -28.35 61.19
N SER A 137 23.89 -28.56 60.68
CA SER A 137 24.89 -29.44 61.32
C SER A 137 25.52 -28.78 62.56
N LEU A 138 25.80 -27.48 62.48
CA LEU A 138 26.28 -26.66 63.59
C LEU A 138 25.25 -26.62 64.74
N ASP A 139 23.97 -26.41 64.41
CA ASP A 139 22.87 -26.40 65.39
C ASP A 139 22.76 -27.73 66.16
N LYS A 140 22.91 -28.86 65.45
CA LYS A 140 22.94 -30.19 66.06
C LYS A 140 24.13 -30.35 67.01
N LEU A 141 25.31 -29.84 66.64
CA LEU A 141 26.51 -29.88 67.49
C LEU A 141 26.35 -29.04 68.76
N HIS A 142 25.77 -27.84 68.65
CA HIS A 142 25.43 -27.02 69.82
C HIS A 142 24.43 -27.73 70.73
N GLY A 143 23.38 -28.36 70.17
CA GLY A 143 22.43 -29.16 70.94
C GLY A 143 23.11 -30.30 71.72
N ALA A 144 24.00 -31.05 71.06
CA ALA A 144 24.74 -32.15 71.69
C ALA A 144 25.71 -31.66 72.78
N ARG A 145 26.43 -30.55 72.56
CA ARG A 145 27.34 -29.96 73.54
C ARG A 145 26.59 -29.53 74.81
N SER A 146 25.42 -28.92 74.68
CA SER A 146 24.59 -28.53 75.84
C SER A 146 24.10 -29.74 76.65
N HIS A 147 23.92 -30.91 76.04
CA HIS A 147 23.54 -32.14 76.74
C HIS A 147 24.71 -32.81 77.47
N LEU A 148 25.96 -32.66 76.99
CA LEU A 148 27.14 -33.23 77.67
C LEU A 148 27.54 -32.48 78.95
N VAL A 149 27.15 -31.20 79.09
CA VAL A 149 27.59 -30.33 80.21
C VAL A 149 26.74 -30.53 81.48
N ILE A 150 25.68 -31.33 81.45
CA ILE A 150 24.77 -31.57 82.60
C ILE A 150 24.89 -33.00 83.17
N LYS A 151 26.10 -33.45 83.48
CA LYS A 151 26.29 -34.60 84.39
C LYS A 151 27.37 -34.28 85.43
N PRO A 152 26.98 -33.77 86.61
CA PRO A 152 27.80 -33.90 87.81
C PRO A 152 27.57 -35.29 88.44
N ASP A 153 28.67 -35.91 88.90
CA ASP A 153 28.68 -37.06 89.80
C ASP A 153 28.04 -36.73 91.17
#